data_AF-A0A9E3D8T8-F1
#
_entry.id   AF-A0A9E3D8T8-F1
#
_cell.length_a   1.000
_cell.length_b   1.000
_cell.length_c   1.000
_cell.angle_alpha   90.00
_cell.angle_beta   90.00
_cell.angle_gamma   90.00
#
_symmetry.space_group_name_H-M   'P 1'
#
loop_
_entity.id
_entity.type
_entity.pdbx_description
1 polymer ?
#
loop_
_entity_poly.entity_id
_entity_poly.type
_entity_poly.pdbx_seq_one_letter_code
_entity_poly.pdbx_strand_id
1 'polypeptide(L)'
;MQTKFAGKRNKRGDWRPEKPLEPVRVFWPFDAAGVAKWFAGYPSYLFPWGIFYMAIPIVTWLYLTPALETMQSFAVGWIAFILVRNLVMILAYAGIWHYWLYVKRAQGTDYKYTDKWLARDNPIFMFRNQFLDNTFWTVISAVPIWTAWEVVTWWLFANHYIPYVDISAHPIYFVVMMLLIPIVREVHFYWIHRLIHWGPLYKWVHYLHHNNVNIGPFAGLSMHPVEHLIYFSGVIMHWIIPSHPIHAMFHLQHAAFTPIQSHSGFNKVVMHEGVEVDTGDFFHYLHHRHFECNYGGDGPVMLDKVFGTFHDGTDAATEAMNERFYARAQQKEDALR
;
A
#
# COMPACT_ATOMS: atom_id res chain seq x y z
N MET A 1 8.77 4.77 26.57
CA MET A 1 8.55 6.21 26.31
C MET A 1 7.27 6.58 27.01
N GLN A 2 7.24 7.63 27.83
CA GLN A 2 5.96 8.15 28.31
C GLN A 2 5.41 9.03 27.20
N THR A 3 4.42 8.53 26.46
CA THR A 3 3.71 9.33 25.46
C THR A 3 2.70 10.21 26.20
N LYS A 4 2.75 11.53 25.99
CA LYS A 4 1.81 12.49 26.62
C LYS A 4 0.46 12.58 25.90
N PHE A 5 0.25 11.82 24.84
CA PHE A 5 -0.91 11.98 23.96
C PHE A 5 -2.07 11.06 24.37
N ALA A 6 -3.21 11.64 24.74
CA ALA A 6 -4.44 10.91 25.07
C ALA A 6 -5.53 11.16 24.01
N GLY A 7 -5.62 10.27 23.02
CA GLY A 7 -6.71 10.29 22.04
C GLY A 7 -8.05 9.83 22.65
N LYS A 8 -9.18 10.39 22.18
CA LYS A 8 -10.52 9.95 22.62
C LYS A 8 -10.92 8.66 21.91
N ARG A 9 -11.34 7.65 22.67
CA ARG A 9 -11.93 6.40 22.15
C ARG A 9 -13.44 6.39 22.36
N ASN A 10 -14.16 5.72 21.47
CA ASN A 10 -15.58 5.41 21.68
C ASN A 10 -15.74 4.26 22.71
N LYS A 11 -16.98 3.93 23.08
CA LYS A 11 -17.28 2.84 24.02
C LYS A 11 -16.85 1.45 23.54
N ARG A 12 -16.57 1.28 22.23
CA ARG A 12 -16.11 0.03 21.62
C ARG A 12 -14.59 -0.09 21.56
N GLY A 13 -13.86 0.92 22.04
CA GLY A 13 -12.40 0.96 21.99
C GLY A 13 -11.83 1.49 20.68
N ASP A 14 -12.67 1.99 19.77
CA ASP A 14 -12.20 2.55 18.49
C ASP A 14 -11.75 4.01 18.67
N TRP A 15 -10.67 4.36 18.00
CA TRP A 15 -10.12 5.70 17.89
C TRP A 15 -10.21 6.15 16.42
N ARG A 16 -10.55 7.42 16.22
CA ARG A 16 -10.48 8.08 14.91
C ARG A 16 -9.82 9.45 15.06
N PRO A 17 -9.16 9.99 14.02
CA PRO A 17 -8.69 11.36 14.04
C PRO A 17 -9.87 12.32 14.27
N GLU A 18 -9.60 13.46 14.92
CA GLU A 18 -10.64 14.47 15.21
C GLU A 18 -11.19 15.12 13.95
N LYS A 19 -10.34 15.27 12.93
CA LYS A 19 -10.72 15.82 11.63
C LYS A 19 -11.06 14.67 10.68
N PRO A 20 -12.18 14.77 9.93
CA PRO A 20 -12.46 13.87 8.82
C PRO A 20 -11.33 13.88 7.79
N LEU A 21 -11.23 12.81 7.00
CA LEU A 21 -10.31 12.79 5.87
C LEU A 21 -10.73 13.85 4.87
N GLU A 22 -9.80 14.76 4.58
CA GLU A 22 -10.02 15.77 3.58
C GLU A 22 -9.52 15.30 2.22
N PRO A 23 -10.34 15.50 1.18
CA PRO A 23 -9.93 15.27 -0.19
C PRO A 23 -8.74 16.11 -0.57
N VAL A 24 -7.72 15.49 -1.18
CA VAL A 24 -6.64 16.24 -1.78
C VAL A 24 -7.21 17.06 -2.94
N ARG A 25 -7.12 18.40 -2.83
CA ARG A 25 -7.58 19.34 -3.87
C ARG A 25 -6.38 19.82 -4.67
N VAL A 26 -5.84 18.98 -5.56
CA VAL A 26 -4.70 19.37 -6.41
C VAL A 26 -5.20 20.05 -7.69
N PHE A 27 -6.25 19.52 -8.31
CA PHE A 27 -6.59 19.88 -9.70
C PHE A 27 -7.77 20.84 -9.84
N TRP A 28 -8.70 20.91 -8.87
CA TRP A 28 -9.89 21.76 -8.98
C TRP A 28 -10.54 22.19 -7.65
N PRO A 29 -10.89 23.49 -7.48
CA PRO A 29 -10.38 24.62 -8.25
C PRO A 29 -8.85 24.69 -8.14
N PHE A 30 -8.15 25.07 -9.21
CA PHE A 30 -6.69 25.08 -9.20
C PHE A 30 -6.16 26.14 -8.23
N ASP A 31 -5.35 25.71 -7.27
CA ASP A 31 -4.67 26.56 -6.29
C ASP A 31 -3.17 26.26 -6.33
N ALA A 32 -2.38 27.15 -6.94
CA ALA A 32 -0.95 26.96 -7.08
C ALA A 32 -0.22 26.83 -5.73
N ALA A 33 -0.64 27.58 -4.71
CA ALA A 33 -0.04 27.51 -3.38
C ALA A 33 -0.41 26.20 -2.68
N GLY A 34 -1.67 25.78 -2.82
CA GLY A 34 -2.16 24.48 -2.37
C GLY A 34 -1.42 23.31 -3.02
N VAL A 35 -1.20 23.36 -4.34
CA VAL A 35 -0.43 22.35 -5.09
C VAL A 35 1.02 22.30 -4.62
N ALA A 36 1.68 23.45 -4.46
CA ALA A 36 3.05 23.50 -3.96
C ALA A 36 3.17 22.93 -2.54
N LYS A 37 2.21 23.26 -1.66
CA LYS A 37 2.15 22.72 -0.29
C LYS A 37 1.86 21.21 -0.28
N TRP A 38 0.95 20.74 -1.13
CA TRP A 38 0.68 19.32 -1.28
C TRP A 38 1.89 18.57 -1.81
N PHE A 39 2.63 19.16 -2.75
CA PHE A 39 3.79 18.51 -3.38
C PHE A 39 5.01 18.47 -2.45
N ALA A 40 5.37 19.60 -1.82
CA ALA A 40 6.64 19.78 -1.11
C ALA A 40 6.53 20.29 0.35
N GLY A 41 5.32 20.44 0.90
CA GLY A 41 5.11 20.81 2.30
C GLY A 41 5.46 19.69 3.30
N TYR A 42 4.94 19.77 4.52
CA TYR A 42 5.12 18.73 5.54
C TYR A 42 3.85 18.54 6.39
N PRO A 43 3.27 17.32 6.44
CA PRO A 43 3.49 16.22 5.49
C PRO A 43 3.05 16.61 4.06
N SER A 44 3.59 15.94 3.05
CA SER A 44 3.32 16.17 1.62
C SER A 44 3.53 14.90 0.80
N TYR A 45 3.29 15.01 -0.51
CA TYR A 45 3.62 13.99 -1.50
C TYR A 45 5.09 13.57 -1.42
N LEU A 46 6.01 14.51 -1.26
CA LEU A 46 7.45 14.22 -1.14
C LEU A 46 7.88 13.87 0.29
N PHE A 47 7.33 14.50 1.32
CA PHE A 47 7.89 14.40 2.68
C PHE A 47 6.90 13.91 3.75
N PRO A 48 7.36 13.07 4.69
CA PRO A 48 8.67 12.41 4.72
C PRO A 48 8.73 11.13 3.87
N TRP A 49 7.58 10.54 3.54
CA TRP A 49 7.53 9.18 3.00
C TRP A 49 7.87 9.09 1.51
N GLY A 50 7.47 10.05 0.68
CA GLY A 50 7.73 10.02 -0.75
C GLY A 50 9.23 9.92 -1.07
N ILE A 51 10.04 10.79 -0.47
CA ILE A 51 11.49 10.80 -0.63
C ILE A 51 12.13 9.55 -0.05
N PHE A 52 11.60 9.05 1.08
CA PHE A 52 12.05 7.79 1.67
C PHE A 52 11.86 6.63 0.68
N TYR A 53 10.67 6.48 0.10
CA TYR A 53 10.39 5.42 -0.86
C TYR A 53 11.13 5.60 -2.20
N MET A 54 11.35 6.84 -2.66
CA MET A 54 12.15 7.12 -3.87
C MET A 54 13.65 6.84 -3.66
N ALA A 55 14.16 6.92 -2.43
CA ALA A 55 15.56 6.64 -2.12
C ALA A 55 15.89 5.13 -2.12
N ILE A 56 14.96 4.27 -1.70
CA ILE A 56 15.15 2.80 -1.65
C ILE A 56 15.59 2.20 -3.00
N PRO A 57 14.91 2.47 -4.14
CA PRO A 57 15.31 1.90 -5.43
C PRO A 57 16.64 2.45 -5.91
N ILE A 58 17.05 3.67 -5.53
CA ILE A 58 18.38 4.20 -5.87
C ILE A 58 19.46 3.37 -5.17
N VAL A 59 19.31 3.13 -3.87
CA VAL A 59 20.25 2.28 -3.10
C VAL A 59 20.24 0.85 -3.65
N THR A 60 19.06 0.32 -3.95
CA THR A 60 18.92 -1.04 -4.49
C THR A 60 19.59 -1.16 -5.86
N TRP A 61 19.43 -0.15 -6.73
CA TRP A 61 20.04 -0.11 -8.06
C TRP A 61 21.57 -0.12 -7.96
N LEU A 62 22.12 0.77 -7.13
CA LEU A 62 23.57 0.99 -7.05
C LEU A 62 24.32 -0.17 -6.41
N TYR A 63 23.71 -0.88 -5.46
CA TYR A 63 24.43 -1.83 -4.61
C TYR A 63 23.82 -3.24 -4.59
N LEU A 64 22.55 -3.40 -4.94
CA LEU A 64 21.79 -4.64 -4.75
C LEU A 64 21.03 -5.06 -6.01
N THR A 65 21.56 -4.73 -7.18
CA THR A 65 21.01 -5.15 -8.47
C THR A 65 22.15 -5.76 -9.30
N PRO A 66 21.99 -6.98 -9.84
CA PRO A 66 22.98 -7.55 -10.75
C PRO A 66 23.20 -6.66 -11.98
N ALA A 67 24.33 -6.83 -12.66
CA ALA A 67 24.56 -6.16 -13.93
C ALA A 67 23.55 -6.64 -14.99
N LEU A 68 23.10 -5.75 -15.89
CA LEU A 68 22.08 -6.07 -16.90
C LEU A 68 22.52 -7.23 -17.80
N GLU A 69 23.81 -7.33 -18.11
CA GLU A 69 24.40 -8.40 -18.94
C GLU A 69 24.18 -9.77 -18.29
N THR A 70 24.25 -9.86 -16.96
CA THR A 70 24.00 -11.11 -16.22
C THR A 70 22.54 -11.56 -16.33
N MET A 71 21.62 -10.61 -16.55
CA MET A 71 20.17 -10.84 -16.58
C MET A 71 19.63 -11.13 -17.99
N GLN A 72 20.50 -11.23 -19.00
CA GLN A 72 20.12 -11.59 -20.38
C GLN A 72 19.59 -13.03 -20.49
N SER A 73 20.11 -13.93 -19.65
CA SER A 73 19.63 -15.32 -19.57
C SER A 73 19.19 -15.65 -18.15
N PHE A 74 18.13 -16.43 -18.02
CA PHE A 74 17.68 -16.88 -16.71
C PHE A 74 18.71 -17.82 -16.09
N ALA A 75 19.19 -17.46 -14.91
CA ALA A 75 20.10 -18.29 -14.13
C ALA A 75 19.71 -18.25 -12.65
N VAL A 76 19.79 -19.40 -12.00
CA VAL A 76 19.38 -19.57 -10.60
C VAL A 76 20.11 -18.59 -9.68
N GLY A 77 21.39 -18.29 -9.94
CA GLY A 77 22.21 -17.43 -9.08
C GLY A 77 21.65 -16.01 -8.91
N TRP A 78 21.39 -15.29 -10.00
CA TRP A 78 20.90 -13.91 -9.92
C TRP A 78 19.41 -13.84 -9.54
N ILE A 79 18.62 -14.85 -9.93
CA ILE A 79 17.20 -14.96 -9.51
C ILE A 79 17.12 -15.17 -7.99
N ALA A 80 17.92 -16.09 -7.44
CA ALA A 80 18.00 -16.33 -6.01
C ALA A 80 18.53 -15.11 -5.26
N PHE A 81 19.48 -14.37 -5.83
CA PHE A 81 19.95 -13.11 -5.27
C PHE A 81 18.82 -12.09 -5.12
N ILE A 82 18.03 -11.86 -6.17
CA ILE A 82 16.87 -10.93 -6.12
C ILE A 82 15.84 -11.42 -5.10
N LEU A 83 15.55 -12.73 -5.06
CA LEU A 83 14.62 -13.32 -4.10
C LEU A 83 15.06 -13.06 -2.65
N VAL A 84 16.31 -13.38 -2.32
CA VAL A 84 16.87 -13.19 -0.98
C VAL A 84 16.92 -11.71 -0.63
N ARG A 85 17.31 -10.85 -1.57
CA ARG A 85 17.32 -9.39 -1.37
C ARG A 85 15.93 -8.87 -1.03
N ASN A 86 14.91 -9.22 -1.83
CA ASN A 86 13.52 -8.80 -1.60
C ASN A 86 12.99 -9.31 -0.25
N LEU A 87 13.31 -10.56 0.09
CA LEU A 87 12.98 -11.15 1.39
C LEU A 87 13.62 -10.37 2.55
N VAL A 88 14.92 -10.10 2.48
CA VAL A 88 15.64 -9.35 3.53
C VAL A 88 15.07 -7.95 3.67
N MET A 89 14.83 -7.25 2.56
CA MET A 89 14.27 -5.89 2.60
C MET A 89 12.87 -5.87 3.22
N ILE A 90 11.98 -6.80 2.83
CA ILE A 90 10.62 -6.82 3.37
C ILE A 90 10.60 -7.19 4.86
N LEU A 91 11.40 -8.18 5.27
CA LEU A 91 11.50 -8.60 6.66
C LEU A 91 12.12 -7.50 7.53
N ALA A 92 13.13 -6.80 7.04
CA ALA A 92 13.71 -5.66 7.73
C ALA A 92 12.68 -4.54 7.90
N TYR A 93 12.03 -4.12 6.82
CA TYR A 93 11.09 -3.00 6.87
C TYR A 93 9.83 -3.34 7.68
N ALA A 94 9.10 -4.41 7.33
CA ALA A 94 7.92 -4.84 8.08
C ALA A 94 8.27 -5.22 9.53
N GLY A 95 9.44 -5.83 9.74
CA GLY A 95 9.94 -6.20 11.06
C GLY A 95 10.20 -5.00 11.95
N ILE A 96 10.79 -3.91 11.45
CA ILE A 96 11.00 -2.67 12.21
C ILE A 96 9.65 -2.10 12.67
N TRP A 97 8.68 -1.95 11.76
CA TRP A 97 7.34 -1.46 12.09
C TRP A 97 6.64 -2.36 13.11
N HIS A 98 6.64 -3.66 12.86
CA HIS A 98 6.00 -4.64 13.73
C HIS A 98 6.65 -4.69 15.12
N TYR A 99 7.98 -4.72 15.17
CA TYR A 99 8.72 -4.72 16.43
C TYR A 99 8.41 -3.46 17.24
N TRP A 100 8.48 -2.28 16.62
CA TRP A 100 8.25 -1.02 17.32
C TRP A 100 6.81 -0.89 17.85
N LEU A 101 5.81 -1.16 16.99
CA LEU A 101 4.40 -0.89 17.30
C LEU A 101 3.70 -2.05 18.03
N TYR A 102 4.05 -3.31 17.76
CA TYR A 102 3.31 -4.47 18.26
C TYR A 102 4.06 -5.30 19.30
N VAL A 103 5.39 -5.39 19.20
CA VAL A 103 6.23 -6.13 20.17
C VAL A 103 6.62 -5.24 21.34
N LYS A 104 7.37 -4.16 21.06
CA LYS A 104 7.79 -3.18 22.05
C LYS A 104 6.62 -2.32 22.53
N ARG A 105 5.60 -2.13 21.68
CA ARG A 105 4.45 -1.26 21.92
C ARG A 105 4.89 0.11 22.41
N ALA A 106 5.86 0.70 21.71
CA ALA A 106 6.62 1.86 22.18
C ALA A 106 5.74 3.08 22.50
N GLN A 107 4.60 3.21 21.82
CA GLN A 107 3.57 4.24 22.01
C GLN A 107 2.25 3.70 22.59
N GLY A 108 2.27 2.50 23.16
CA GLY A 108 1.06 1.85 23.68
C GLY A 108 -0.04 1.77 22.62
N THR A 109 -1.23 2.28 22.96
CA THR A 109 -2.37 2.36 22.03
C THR A 109 -2.57 3.77 21.46
N ASP A 110 -1.62 4.68 21.63
CA ASP A 110 -1.79 6.05 21.14
C ASP A 110 -1.83 6.04 19.62
N TYR A 111 -2.82 6.72 19.04
CA TYR A 111 -3.13 6.73 17.61
C TYR A 111 -3.52 5.37 17.00
N LYS A 112 -3.61 4.30 17.80
CA LYS A 112 -4.07 2.99 17.31
C LYS A 112 -5.56 3.02 17.04
N TYR A 113 -6.03 2.63 15.85
CA TYR A 113 -7.46 2.74 15.51
C TYR A 113 -8.38 1.87 16.37
N THR A 114 -7.90 0.75 16.87
CA THR A 114 -8.60 -0.10 17.85
C THR A 114 -7.69 -0.40 19.02
N ASP A 115 -8.26 -0.49 20.22
CA ASP A 115 -7.55 -0.89 21.45
C ASP A 115 -7.14 -2.37 21.47
N LYS A 116 -7.66 -3.17 20.53
CA LYS A 116 -7.33 -4.59 20.39
C LYS A 116 -5.97 -4.80 19.72
N TRP A 117 -5.21 -5.77 20.20
CA TRP A 117 -3.98 -6.24 19.53
C TRP A 117 -4.30 -7.33 18.50
N LEU A 118 -3.28 -7.73 17.71
CA LEU A 118 -3.46 -8.78 16.70
C LEU A 118 -4.00 -10.07 17.32
N ALA A 119 -4.93 -10.70 16.62
CA ALA A 119 -5.66 -11.84 17.12
C ALA A 119 -4.74 -13.05 17.36
N ARG A 120 -4.99 -13.74 18.47
CA ARG A 120 -4.41 -15.04 18.83
C ARG A 120 -5.54 -16.01 19.15
N ASP A 121 -5.31 -17.27 18.87
CA ASP A 121 -6.30 -18.35 18.99
C ASP A 121 -7.62 -18.06 18.25
N ASN A 122 -7.53 -17.54 17.02
CA ASN A 122 -8.70 -17.23 16.20
C ASN A 122 -8.73 -18.09 14.92
N PRO A 123 -9.76 -18.94 14.73
CA PRO A 123 -9.83 -19.90 13.61
C PRO A 123 -9.98 -19.25 12.23
N ILE A 124 -10.21 -17.93 12.13
CA ILE A 124 -10.23 -17.23 10.85
C ILE A 124 -8.85 -17.21 10.17
N PHE A 125 -7.78 -17.31 10.96
CA PHE A 125 -6.39 -17.33 10.47
C PHE A 125 -5.86 -18.76 10.40
N MET A 126 -5.08 -19.08 9.36
CA MET A 126 -4.59 -20.45 9.09
C MET A 126 -3.86 -21.06 10.31
N PHE A 127 -3.01 -20.29 10.97
CA PHE A 127 -2.23 -20.74 12.13
C PHE A 127 -2.88 -20.39 13.47
N ARG A 128 -4.17 -20.03 13.46
CA ARG A 128 -4.89 -19.44 14.60
C ARG A 128 -4.18 -18.22 15.21
N ASN A 129 -3.30 -17.57 14.45
CA ASN A 129 -2.48 -16.45 14.88
C ASN A 129 -2.30 -15.49 13.70
N GLN A 130 -2.86 -14.30 13.83
CA GLN A 130 -2.90 -13.31 12.76
C GLN A 130 -1.49 -12.90 12.30
N PHE A 131 -0.54 -12.74 13.22
CA PHE A 131 0.82 -12.35 12.86
C PHE A 131 1.52 -13.43 12.04
N LEU A 132 1.37 -14.70 12.43
CA LEU A 132 1.98 -15.82 11.70
C LEU A 132 1.36 -15.99 10.31
N ASP A 133 0.05 -15.86 10.20
CA ASP A 133 -0.66 -15.95 8.91
C ASP A 133 -0.23 -14.82 7.97
N ASN A 134 -0.21 -13.58 8.47
CA ASN A 134 0.21 -12.44 7.67
C ASN A 134 1.66 -12.52 7.21
N THR A 135 2.55 -12.99 8.11
CA THR A 135 3.96 -13.19 7.78
C THR A 135 4.12 -14.29 6.74
N PHE A 136 3.36 -15.39 6.86
CA PHE A 136 3.38 -16.49 5.90
C PHE A 136 2.98 -16.02 4.50
N TRP A 137 1.85 -15.34 4.35
CA TRP A 137 1.41 -14.86 3.03
C TRP A 137 2.35 -13.81 2.44
N THR A 138 2.93 -12.93 3.27
CA THR A 138 3.95 -11.98 2.82
C THR A 138 5.21 -12.70 2.31
N VAL A 139 5.75 -13.63 3.09
CA VAL A 139 7.05 -14.27 2.79
C VAL A 139 6.95 -15.35 1.73
N ILE A 140 5.90 -16.18 1.78
CA ILE A 140 5.76 -17.38 0.93
C ILE A 140 5.02 -17.07 -0.37
N SER A 141 4.17 -16.03 -0.39
CA SER A 141 3.40 -15.65 -1.58
C SER A 141 3.86 -14.31 -2.17
N ALA A 142 3.80 -13.23 -1.39
CA ALA A 142 4.07 -11.89 -1.93
C ALA A 142 5.51 -11.75 -2.44
N VAL A 143 6.52 -12.15 -1.65
CA VAL A 143 7.94 -12.00 -2.00
C VAL A 143 8.33 -12.79 -3.26
N PRO A 144 7.98 -14.08 -3.42
CA PRO A 144 8.26 -14.80 -4.66
C PRO A 144 7.55 -14.21 -5.88
N ILE A 145 6.30 -13.78 -5.76
CA ILE A 145 5.54 -13.21 -6.88
C ILE A 145 6.07 -11.83 -7.28
N TRP A 146 6.38 -10.97 -6.30
CA TRP A 146 7.09 -9.72 -6.53
C TRP A 146 8.43 -9.98 -7.25
N THR A 147 9.21 -10.94 -6.75
CA THR A 147 10.49 -11.32 -7.36
C THR A 147 10.31 -11.82 -8.79
N ALA A 148 9.26 -12.60 -9.09
CA ALA A 148 9.00 -13.08 -10.45
C ALA A 148 8.71 -11.93 -11.41
N TRP A 149 7.87 -10.97 -11.02
CA TRP A 149 7.62 -9.75 -11.81
C TRP A 149 8.90 -8.96 -12.07
N GLU A 150 9.72 -8.83 -11.05
CA GLU A 150 11.00 -8.14 -11.14
C GLU A 150 11.98 -8.86 -12.08
N VAL A 151 12.16 -10.16 -11.89
CA VAL A 151 13.05 -11.03 -12.70
C VAL A 151 12.67 -10.98 -14.17
N VAL A 152 11.39 -11.11 -14.50
CA VAL A 152 10.91 -11.02 -15.88
C VAL A 152 11.17 -9.62 -16.44
N THR A 153 10.88 -8.57 -15.67
CA THR A 153 11.10 -7.19 -16.12
C THR A 153 12.58 -6.89 -16.37
N TRP A 154 13.48 -7.35 -15.50
CA TRP A 154 14.93 -7.24 -15.71
C TRP A 154 15.38 -7.95 -16.96
N TRP A 155 14.92 -9.18 -17.18
CA TRP A 155 15.24 -9.95 -18.37
C TRP A 155 14.76 -9.27 -19.66
N LEU A 156 13.56 -8.69 -19.65
CA LEU A 156 13.04 -7.91 -20.78
C LEU A 156 13.90 -6.68 -21.09
N PHE A 157 14.32 -5.91 -20.07
CA PHE A 157 15.22 -4.78 -20.25
C PHE A 157 16.61 -5.21 -20.75
N ALA A 158 17.18 -6.25 -20.15
CA ALA A 158 18.52 -6.76 -20.48
C ALA A 158 18.64 -7.26 -21.94
N ASN A 159 17.54 -7.78 -22.49
CA ASN A 159 17.46 -8.25 -23.87
C ASN A 159 16.88 -7.22 -24.85
N HIS A 160 16.61 -5.99 -24.39
CA HIS A 160 16.00 -4.94 -25.21
C HIS A 160 14.65 -5.32 -25.83
N TYR A 161 13.87 -6.18 -25.16
CA TYR A 161 12.51 -6.54 -25.59
C TYR A 161 11.46 -5.48 -25.23
N ILE A 162 11.81 -4.56 -24.32
CA ILE A 162 10.99 -3.42 -23.92
C ILE A 162 11.80 -2.13 -24.00
N PRO A 163 11.17 -0.94 -24.11
CA PRO A 163 11.89 0.29 -24.35
C PRO A 163 12.73 0.71 -23.13
N TYR A 164 14.00 1.04 -23.37
CA TYR A 164 14.94 1.51 -22.36
C TYR A 164 15.19 3.01 -22.51
N VAL A 165 15.08 3.77 -21.42
CA VAL A 165 15.39 5.20 -21.41
C VAL A 165 16.72 5.43 -20.71
N ASP A 166 17.70 5.97 -21.42
CA ASP A 166 18.95 6.42 -20.85
C ASP A 166 18.78 7.72 -20.03
N ILE A 167 19.35 7.74 -18.83
CA ILE A 167 19.23 8.87 -17.90
C ILE A 167 19.97 10.10 -18.42
N SER A 168 21.13 9.93 -19.05
CA SER A 168 21.97 11.04 -19.52
C SER A 168 21.34 11.77 -20.72
N ALA A 169 20.64 11.02 -21.58
CA ALA A 169 19.89 11.56 -22.71
C ALA A 169 18.57 12.23 -22.29
N HIS A 170 17.91 11.70 -21.25
CA HIS A 170 16.56 12.15 -20.85
C HIS A 170 16.41 12.41 -19.34
N PRO A 171 17.23 13.28 -18.72
CA PRO A 171 17.24 13.47 -17.27
C PRO A 171 15.93 14.04 -16.72
N ILE A 172 15.29 14.97 -17.44
CA ILE A 172 14.01 15.57 -17.01
C ILE A 172 12.89 14.51 -17.04
N TYR A 173 12.81 13.75 -18.13
CA TYR A 173 11.83 12.66 -18.26
C TYR A 173 12.02 11.62 -17.14
N PHE A 174 13.27 11.27 -16.83
CA PHE A 174 13.58 10.34 -15.76
C PHE A 174 13.02 10.82 -14.41
N VAL A 175 13.24 12.08 -14.05
CA VAL A 175 12.72 12.66 -12.80
C VAL A 175 11.20 12.75 -12.81
N VAL A 176 10.59 13.19 -13.91
CA VAL A 176 9.13 13.25 -14.04
C VAL A 176 8.50 11.86 -13.88
N MET A 177 9.07 10.83 -14.50
CA MET A 177 8.58 9.46 -14.34
C MET A 177 8.70 8.96 -12.90
N MET A 178 9.79 9.26 -12.19
CA MET A 178 9.90 8.96 -10.75
C MET A 178 8.76 9.60 -9.96
N LEU A 179 8.38 10.85 -10.25
CA LEU A 179 7.28 11.54 -9.60
C LEU A 179 5.88 11.05 -10.05
N LEU A 180 5.76 10.44 -11.22
CA LEU A 180 4.45 9.96 -11.71
C LEU A 180 4.12 8.54 -11.23
N ILE A 181 5.12 7.71 -10.94
CA ILE A 181 4.91 6.30 -10.57
C ILE A 181 3.92 6.11 -9.41
N PRO A 182 4.01 6.85 -8.28
CA PRO A 182 3.03 6.68 -7.20
C PRO A 182 1.60 7.03 -7.61
N ILE A 183 1.44 8.03 -8.50
CA ILE A 183 0.12 8.46 -9.02
C ILE A 183 -0.44 7.38 -9.96
N VAL A 184 0.38 6.86 -10.88
CA VAL A 184 -0.07 5.81 -11.80
C VAL A 184 -0.40 4.52 -11.04
N ARG A 185 0.38 4.19 -10.02
CA ARG A 185 0.09 3.03 -9.16
C ARG A 185 -1.21 3.20 -8.39
N GLU A 186 -1.55 4.41 -7.92
CA GLU A 186 -2.85 4.68 -7.28
C GLU A 186 -4.01 4.37 -8.23
N VAL A 187 -3.90 4.78 -9.49
CA VAL A 187 -4.92 4.51 -10.53
C VAL A 187 -5.05 3.01 -10.78
N HIS A 188 -3.92 2.32 -10.99
CA HIS A 188 -3.91 0.86 -11.18
C HIS A 188 -4.52 0.15 -9.96
N PHE A 189 -4.06 0.49 -8.76
CA PHE A 189 -4.52 -0.08 -7.50
C PHE A 189 -6.03 0.07 -7.32
N TYR A 190 -6.58 1.27 -7.54
CA TYR A 190 -8.03 1.50 -7.43
C TYR A 190 -8.85 0.50 -8.26
N TRP A 191 -8.48 0.30 -9.52
CA TRP A 191 -9.23 -0.57 -10.43
C TRP A 191 -9.08 -2.04 -10.06
N ILE A 192 -7.87 -2.49 -9.76
CA ILE A 192 -7.67 -3.89 -9.36
C ILE A 192 -8.33 -4.18 -8.02
N HIS A 193 -8.30 -3.23 -7.08
CA HIS A 193 -8.85 -3.39 -5.75
C HIS A 193 -10.38 -3.43 -5.82
N ARG A 194 -10.98 -2.53 -6.58
CA ARG A 194 -12.42 -2.58 -6.86
C ARG A 194 -12.82 -3.87 -7.59
N LEU A 195 -12.00 -4.38 -8.50
CA LEU A 195 -12.23 -5.65 -9.19
C LEU A 195 -12.22 -6.84 -8.22
N ILE A 196 -11.23 -6.94 -7.34
CA ILE A 196 -11.13 -8.06 -6.38
C ILE A 196 -12.21 -8.02 -5.29
N HIS A 197 -12.91 -6.89 -5.12
CA HIS A 197 -14.14 -6.80 -4.32
C HIS A 197 -15.40 -7.28 -5.04
N TRP A 198 -15.32 -7.63 -6.31
CA TRP A 198 -16.42 -8.31 -6.99
C TRP A 198 -16.68 -9.68 -6.36
N GLY A 199 -17.96 -10.01 -6.07
CA GLY A 199 -18.37 -11.13 -5.22
C GLY A 199 -17.57 -12.45 -5.34
N PRO A 200 -17.35 -13.00 -6.56
CA PRO A 200 -16.52 -14.19 -6.74
C PRO A 200 -15.06 -14.00 -6.33
N LEU A 201 -14.41 -12.92 -6.80
CA LEU A 201 -13.02 -12.65 -6.43
C LEU A 201 -12.90 -12.31 -4.95
N TYR A 202 -13.88 -11.60 -4.37
CA TYR A 202 -13.87 -11.34 -2.94
C TYR A 202 -13.90 -12.66 -2.17
N LYS A 203 -14.86 -13.53 -2.46
CA LYS A 203 -15.06 -14.80 -1.75
C LYS A 203 -13.85 -15.74 -1.83
N TRP A 204 -13.13 -15.77 -2.95
CA TRP A 204 -12.07 -16.76 -3.19
C TRP A 204 -10.66 -16.21 -3.07
N VAL A 205 -10.48 -14.89 -3.23
CA VAL A 205 -9.17 -14.25 -3.33
C VAL A 205 -9.03 -13.20 -2.22
N HIS A 206 -9.89 -12.18 -2.22
CA HIS A 206 -9.67 -10.99 -1.38
C HIS A 206 -10.12 -11.14 0.08
N TYR A 207 -11.00 -12.10 0.40
CA TYR A 207 -11.47 -12.32 1.77
C TYR A 207 -10.29 -12.58 2.74
N LEU A 208 -9.22 -13.21 2.25
CA LEU A 208 -8.04 -13.54 3.02
C LEU A 208 -7.38 -12.28 3.56
N HIS A 209 -7.21 -11.27 2.70
CA HIS A 209 -6.71 -9.97 3.08
C HIS A 209 -7.64 -9.32 4.12
N HIS A 210 -8.94 -9.37 3.86
CA HIS A 210 -10.01 -8.80 4.69
C HIS A 210 -10.28 -9.50 6.03
N ASN A 211 -9.71 -10.70 6.24
CA ASN A 211 -9.66 -11.29 7.59
C ASN A 211 -8.91 -10.38 8.58
N ASN A 212 -8.08 -9.45 8.08
CA ASN A 212 -7.29 -8.49 8.84
C ASN A 212 -8.03 -7.19 9.20
N VAL A 213 -9.29 -7.25 9.66
CA VAL A 213 -10.05 -6.07 10.11
C VAL A 213 -9.28 -5.20 11.14
N ASN A 214 -8.52 -5.84 12.04
CA ASN A 214 -7.50 -5.16 12.86
C ASN A 214 -6.15 -5.30 12.16
N ILE A 215 -5.85 -4.36 11.27
CA ILE A 215 -4.62 -4.37 10.46
C ILE A 215 -3.35 -4.30 11.33
N GLY A 216 -2.27 -4.80 10.76
CA GLY A 216 -0.91 -4.63 11.27
C GLY A 216 0.09 -4.69 10.11
N PRO A 217 1.38 -4.35 10.32
CA PRO A 217 2.33 -4.09 9.23
C PRO A 217 2.42 -5.20 8.17
N PHE A 218 2.46 -6.47 8.59
CA PHE A 218 2.49 -7.61 7.65
C PHE A 218 1.15 -7.88 6.94
N ALA A 219 0.02 -7.35 7.44
CA ALA A 219 -1.28 -7.53 6.80
C ALA A 219 -1.34 -6.87 5.41
N GLY A 220 -0.52 -5.83 5.18
CA GLY A 220 -0.51 -5.10 3.91
C GLY A 220 -0.08 -5.93 2.69
N LEU A 221 0.65 -7.03 2.89
CA LEU A 221 0.99 -8.01 1.85
C LEU A 221 0.48 -9.42 2.21
N SER A 222 -0.46 -9.52 3.15
CA SER A 222 -1.12 -10.77 3.45
C SER A 222 -2.31 -10.97 2.54
N MET A 223 -2.05 -11.42 1.32
CA MET A 223 -3.08 -11.62 0.30
C MET A 223 -2.96 -12.99 -0.35
N HIS A 224 -4.02 -13.39 -1.05
CA HIS A 224 -4.01 -14.60 -1.86
C HIS A 224 -3.03 -14.46 -3.05
N PRO A 225 -2.36 -15.53 -3.52
CA PRO A 225 -1.41 -15.45 -4.65
C PRO A 225 -1.95 -14.79 -5.92
N VAL A 226 -3.22 -15.04 -6.26
CA VAL A 226 -3.90 -14.38 -7.40
C VAL A 226 -3.98 -12.87 -7.20
N GLU A 227 -4.21 -12.42 -5.97
CA GLU A 227 -4.21 -10.99 -5.65
C GLU A 227 -2.82 -10.40 -5.83
N HIS A 228 -1.77 -11.04 -5.30
CA HIS A 228 -0.39 -10.57 -5.50
C HIS A 228 -0.01 -10.47 -6.98
N LEU A 229 -0.42 -11.45 -7.79
CA LEU A 229 -0.13 -11.45 -9.23
C LEU A 229 -0.71 -10.20 -9.90
N ILE A 230 -1.97 -9.88 -9.62
CA ILE A 230 -2.66 -8.71 -10.18
C ILE A 230 -2.16 -7.41 -9.51
N TYR A 231 -1.86 -7.44 -8.21
CA TYR A 231 -1.33 -6.30 -7.44
C TYR A 231 0.01 -5.80 -7.99
N PHE A 232 0.96 -6.69 -8.22
CA PHE A 232 2.28 -6.32 -8.76
C PHE A 232 2.28 -6.12 -10.28
N SER A 233 1.18 -6.45 -10.99
CA SER A 233 1.08 -6.29 -12.45
C SER A 233 1.17 -4.84 -12.94
N GLY A 234 1.06 -3.86 -12.05
CA GLY A 234 1.22 -2.43 -12.39
C GLY A 234 2.55 -2.14 -13.08
N VAL A 235 3.60 -2.95 -12.83
CA VAL A 235 4.91 -2.82 -13.48
C VAL A 235 4.86 -2.95 -15.01
N ILE A 236 3.84 -3.63 -15.57
CA ILE A 236 3.65 -3.78 -17.02
C ILE A 236 3.60 -2.43 -17.73
N MET A 237 3.19 -1.35 -17.05
CA MET A 237 3.22 0.00 -17.63
C MET A 237 4.61 0.36 -18.20
N HIS A 238 5.69 -0.13 -17.57
CA HIS A 238 7.07 0.15 -17.96
C HIS A 238 7.55 -0.72 -19.12
N TRP A 239 6.76 -1.72 -19.53
CA TRP A 239 7.01 -2.50 -20.73
C TRP A 239 6.49 -1.81 -21.99
N ILE A 240 5.55 -0.86 -21.81
CA ILE A 240 4.86 -0.14 -22.89
C ILE A 240 5.33 1.32 -22.93
N ILE A 241 5.37 1.98 -21.77
CA ILE A 241 5.81 3.37 -21.62
C ILE A 241 7.34 3.35 -21.45
N PRO A 242 8.10 4.07 -22.30
CA PRO A 242 9.55 4.12 -22.19
C PRO A 242 10.00 4.46 -20.78
N SER A 243 10.83 3.62 -20.20
CA SER A 243 11.24 3.74 -18.80
C SER A 243 12.71 3.38 -18.64
N HIS A 244 13.36 3.99 -17.66
CA HIS A 244 14.62 3.45 -17.15
C HIS A 244 14.29 2.27 -16.21
N PRO A 245 15.12 1.21 -16.13
CA PRO A 245 14.79 0.06 -15.29
C PRO A 245 14.56 0.39 -13.80
N ILE A 246 15.21 1.43 -13.27
CA ILE A 246 14.94 1.96 -11.92
C ILE A 246 13.47 2.34 -11.73
N HIS A 247 12.78 2.84 -12.76
CA HIS A 247 11.34 3.18 -12.68
C HIS A 247 10.51 1.94 -12.37
N ALA A 248 10.75 0.83 -13.10
CA ALA A 248 10.05 -0.43 -12.87
C ALA A 248 10.36 -1.01 -11.49
N MET A 249 11.62 -0.95 -11.06
CA MET A 249 12.02 -1.37 -9.72
C MET A 249 11.37 -0.50 -8.63
N PHE A 250 11.35 0.82 -8.81
CA PHE A 250 10.67 1.74 -7.89
C PHE A 250 9.17 1.42 -7.81
N HIS A 251 8.51 1.16 -8.93
CA HIS A 251 7.10 0.76 -8.95
C HIS A 251 6.87 -0.47 -8.07
N LEU A 252 7.63 -1.54 -8.30
CA LEU A 252 7.50 -2.80 -7.57
C LEU A 252 7.86 -2.66 -6.08
N GLN A 253 8.97 -1.99 -5.77
CA GLN A 253 9.37 -1.74 -4.38
C GLN A 253 8.37 -0.87 -3.64
N HIS A 254 7.86 0.17 -4.28
CA HIS A 254 6.82 1.00 -3.69
C HIS A 254 5.55 0.19 -3.44
N ALA A 255 5.14 -0.68 -4.37
CA ALA A 255 4.03 -1.60 -4.17
C ALA A 255 4.29 -2.57 -3.01
N ALA A 256 5.53 -2.99 -2.77
CA ALA A 256 5.88 -3.87 -1.65
C ALA A 256 5.91 -3.13 -0.30
N PHE A 257 6.47 -1.92 -0.25
CA PHE A 257 6.72 -1.24 1.02
C PHE A 257 5.57 -0.38 1.52
N THR A 258 4.81 0.33 0.67
CA THR A 258 3.76 1.21 1.20
C THR A 258 2.61 0.52 1.91
N PRO A 259 2.17 -0.69 1.52
CA PRO A 259 1.13 -1.38 2.28
C PRO A 259 1.53 -1.64 3.73
N ILE A 260 2.82 -1.82 4.03
CA ILE A 260 3.29 -2.03 5.40
C ILE A 260 3.01 -0.81 6.28
N GLN A 261 3.23 0.38 5.73
CA GLN A 261 2.91 1.64 6.40
C GLN A 261 1.39 1.88 6.46
N SER A 262 0.67 1.70 5.34
CA SER A 262 -0.78 1.92 5.26
C SER A 262 -1.62 0.84 5.94
N HIS A 263 -0.96 -0.15 6.57
CA HIS A 263 -1.57 -1.18 7.41
C HIS A 263 -0.98 -1.19 8.81
N SER A 264 -0.26 -0.15 9.20
CA SER A 264 0.42 -0.11 10.49
C SER A 264 -0.53 -0.30 11.67
N GLY A 265 -1.82 0.02 11.52
CA GLY A 265 -2.84 0.01 12.56
C GLY A 265 -2.88 1.28 13.40
N PHE A 266 -2.09 2.29 13.03
CA PHE A 266 -1.89 3.53 13.78
C PHE A 266 -1.93 4.73 12.83
N ASN A 267 -2.57 5.83 13.22
CA ASN A 267 -2.59 7.06 12.43
C ASN A 267 -1.24 7.77 12.42
N LYS A 268 -0.46 7.63 13.49
CA LYS A 268 0.86 8.24 13.63
C LYS A 268 1.82 7.29 14.30
N VAL A 269 3.10 7.39 13.93
CA VAL A 269 4.21 6.82 14.70
C VAL A 269 4.82 7.91 15.56
N VAL A 270 4.94 7.65 16.86
CA VAL A 270 5.61 8.53 17.82
C VAL A 270 7.10 8.20 17.82
N MET A 271 7.92 9.12 17.31
CA MET A 271 9.37 8.96 17.28
C MET A 271 9.96 9.34 18.63
N HIS A 272 9.55 10.49 19.15
CA HIS A 272 9.76 10.92 20.52
C HIS A 272 8.68 11.90 20.97
N GLU A 273 8.74 12.34 22.22
CA GLU A 273 7.79 13.30 22.76
C GLU A 273 7.75 14.56 21.87
N GLY A 274 6.56 14.90 21.37
CA GLY A 274 6.32 16.05 20.51
C GLY A 274 6.71 15.88 19.04
N VAL A 275 7.20 14.70 18.63
CA VAL A 275 7.51 14.39 17.22
C VAL A 275 6.79 13.13 16.79
N GLU A 276 5.69 13.34 16.10
CA GLU A 276 4.89 12.29 15.46
C GLU A 276 4.91 12.41 13.94
N VAL A 277 4.88 11.27 13.27
CA VAL A 277 4.82 11.19 11.80
C VAL A 277 3.52 10.50 11.41
N ASP A 278 2.70 11.15 10.59
CA ASP A 278 1.49 10.56 10.03
C ASP A 278 1.82 9.37 9.14
N THR A 279 1.04 8.29 9.26
CA THR A 279 1.23 7.07 8.48
C THR A 279 0.41 7.04 7.19
N GLY A 280 -0.59 7.91 7.03
CA GLY A 280 -1.55 7.84 5.91
C GLY A 280 -2.50 6.63 5.98
N ASP A 281 -2.57 5.96 7.13
CA ASP A 281 -3.25 4.67 7.26
C ASP A 281 -4.79 4.81 7.37
N PHE A 282 -5.33 5.95 7.82
CA PHE A 282 -6.75 6.02 8.22
C PHE A 282 -7.73 5.78 7.06
N PHE A 283 -7.39 6.26 5.85
CA PHE A 283 -8.18 6.02 4.64
C PHE A 283 -8.36 4.53 4.37
N HIS A 284 -7.27 3.77 4.46
CA HIS A 284 -7.26 2.34 4.20
C HIS A 284 -7.77 1.53 5.40
N TYR A 285 -7.57 2.00 6.63
CA TYR A 285 -8.22 1.44 7.80
C TYR A 285 -9.74 1.47 7.69
N LEU A 286 -10.33 2.58 7.22
CA LEU A 286 -11.77 2.66 6.96
C LEU A 286 -12.23 1.63 5.93
N HIS A 287 -11.42 1.38 4.90
CA HIS A 287 -11.67 0.31 3.94
C HIS A 287 -11.74 -1.07 4.61
N HIS A 288 -10.75 -1.46 5.42
CA HIS A 288 -10.78 -2.73 6.18
C HIS A 288 -11.93 -2.79 7.19
N ARG A 289 -12.37 -1.64 7.71
CA ARG A 289 -13.46 -1.58 8.69
C ARG A 289 -14.84 -1.77 8.07
N HIS A 290 -15.03 -1.26 6.86
CA HIS A 290 -16.34 -1.08 6.21
C HIS A 290 -16.51 -1.81 4.87
N PHE A 291 -15.41 -2.27 4.25
CA PHE A 291 -15.31 -3.06 3.01
C PHE A 291 -15.80 -2.38 1.72
N GLU A 292 -16.89 -1.61 1.76
CA GLU A 292 -17.58 -1.02 0.60
C GLU A 292 -17.25 0.48 0.38
N CYS A 293 -16.02 0.89 0.71
CA CYS A 293 -15.53 2.25 0.52
C CYS A 293 -14.02 2.30 0.29
N ASN A 294 -13.48 3.43 -0.17
CA ASN A 294 -12.04 3.71 -0.17
C ASN A 294 -11.18 2.62 -0.86
N TYR A 295 -11.52 2.27 -2.10
CA TYR A 295 -10.79 1.26 -2.89
C TYR A 295 -9.43 1.75 -3.39
N GLY A 296 -9.19 3.05 -3.46
CA GLY A 296 -7.95 3.65 -3.94
C GLY A 296 -6.90 3.83 -2.86
N GLY A 297 -5.95 4.71 -3.13
CA GLY A 297 -5.12 5.34 -2.11
C GLY A 297 -5.68 6.72 -1.72
N ASP A 298 -5.13 7.32 -0.66
CA ASP A 298 -5.43 8.67 -0.20
C ASP A 298 -4.71 9.77 -1.02
N GLY A 299 -4.29 9.44 -2.24
CA GLY A 299 -3.50 10.31 -3.11
C GLY A 299 -4.33 11.29 -3.95
N PRO A 300 -3.69 12.00 -4.90
CA PRO A 300 -4.28 13.15 -5.56
C PRO A 300 -5.37 12.82 -6.59
N VAL A 301 -5.51 11.57 -7.03
CA VAL A 301 -6.48 11.22 -8.08
C VAL A 301 -7.89 11.11 -7.49
N MET A 302 -8.02 10.67 -6.24
CA MET A 302 -9.28 10.59 -5.50
C MET A 302 -10.41 9.90 -6.28
N LEU A 303 -10.10 8.77 -6.92
CA LEU A 303 -11.04 7.98 -7.73
C LEU A 303 -12.28 7.55 -6.92
N ASP A 304 -12.13 7.30 -5.61
CA ASP A 304 -13.27 7.03 -4.74
C ASP A 304 -14.27 8.18 -4.68
N LYS A 305 -13.85 9.43 -4.81
CA LYS A 305 -14.78 10.56 -4.87
C LYS A 305 -15.46 10.64 -6.23
N VAL A 306 -14.70 10.41 -7.29
CA VAL A 306 -15.23 10.39 -8.68
C VAL A 306 -16.30 9.32 -8.84
N PHE A 307 -16.10 8.15 -8.25
CA PHE A 307 -17.00 7.00 -8.36
C PHE A 307 -17.94 6.80 -7.15
N GLY A 308 -17.98 7.75 -6.22
CA GLY A 308 -18.94 7.74 -5.10
C GLY A 308 -18.73 6.65 -4.05
N THR A 309 -17.48 6.23 -3.84
CA THR A 309 -17.05 5.23 -2.85
C THR A 309 -16.18 5.82 -1.74
N PHE A 310 -15.97 7.14 -1.70
CA PHE A 310 -15.19 7.82 -0.65
C PHE A 310 -15.91 7.83 0.70
N HIS A 311 -15.16 7.53 1.76
CA HIS A 311 -15.59 7.56 3.14
C HIS A 311 -14.56 8.30 3.98
N ASP A 312 -14.97 9.40 4.61
CA ASP A 312 -14.08 10.32 5.34
C ASP A 312 -13.96 10.03 6.85
N GLY A 313 -14.72 9.04 7.34
CA GLY A 313 -14.75 8.64 8.75
C GLY A 313 -15.88 9.29 9.57
N THR A 314 -16.71 10.11 8.93
CA THR A 314 -17.92 10.69 9.54
C THR A 314 -19.09 9.70 9.55
N ASP A 315 -20.03 9.93 10.47
CA ASP A 315 -21.23 9.10 10.59
C ASP A 315 -22.13 9.27 9.34
N ALA A 316 -22.17 10.47 8.75
CA ALA A 316 -22.87 10.75 7.49
C ALA A 316 -22.30 9.93 6.31
N ALA A 317 -20.96 9.78 6.22
CA ALA A 317 -20.37 8.92 5.20
C ALA A 317 -20.72 7.44 5.40
N THR A 318 -20.84 7.00 6.66
CA THR A 318 -21.28 5.64 7.00
C THR A 318 -22.74 5.42 6.59
N GLU A 319 -23.63 6.37 6.88
CA GLU A 319 -25.03 6.32 6.47
C GLU A 319 -25.16 6.25 4.94
N ALA A 320 -24.50 7.15 4.21
CA ALA A 320 -24.52 7.18 2.75
C ALA A 320 -23.98 5.87 2.12
N MET A 321 -22.99 5.23 2.75
CA MET A 321 -22.49 3.92 2.32
C MET A 321 -23.53 2.82 2.53
N ASN A 322 -24.14 2.77 3.72
CA ASN A 322 -25.15 1.78 4.06
C ASN A 322 -26.37 1.88 3.13
N GLU A 323 -26.83 3.08 2.82
CA GLU A 323 -27.91 3.31 1.86
C GLU A 323 -27.60 2.69 0.49
N ARG A 324 -26.39 2.91 -0.04
CA ARG A 324 -25.95 2.29 -1.31
C ARG A 324 -25.93 0.76 -1.22
N PHE A 325 -25.47 0.22 -0.10
CA PHE A 325 -25.41 -1.23 0.12
C PHE A 325 -26.80 -1.85 0.12
N TYR A 326 -27.74 -1.27 0.89
CA TYR A 326 -29.12 -1.74 0.96
C TYR A 326 -29.84 -1.61 -0.38
N ALA A 327 -29.64 -0.51 -1.11
CA ALA A 327 -30.21 -0.33 -2.44
C ALA A 327 -29.74 -1.42 -3.43
N ARG A 328 -28.44 -1.77 -3.43
CA ARG A 328 -27.90 -2.86 -4.26
C ARG A 328 -28.45 -4.23 -3.86
N ALA A 329 -28.61 -4.48 -2.56
CA ALA A 329 -29.18 -5.72 -2.06
C ALA A 329 -30.63 -5.89 -2.55
N GLN A 330 -31.45 -4.82 -2.45
CA GLN A 330 -32.82 -4.81 -2.94
C GLN A 330 -32.89 -5.06 -4.45
N GLN A 331 -32.05 -4.38 -5.25
CA GLN A 331 -32.00 -4.58 -6.70
C GLN A 331 -31.67 -6.03 -7.10
N LYS A 332 -30.77 -6.69 -6.36
CA LYS A 332 -30.45 -8.10 -6.59
C LYS A 332 -31.62 -9.01 -6.24
N GLU A 333 -32.34 -8.73 -5.15
CA GLU A 333 -33.52 -9.49 -4.77
C GLU A 333 -34.64 -9.34 -5.80
N ASP A 334 -34.87 -8.12 -6.28
CA ASP A 334 -35.88 -7.84 -7.31
C ASP A 334 -35.54 -8.51 -8.64
N ALA A 335 -34.26 -8.62 -9.01
CA ALA A 335 -33.83 -9.31 -10.22
C ALA A 335 -33.94 -10.85 -10.15
N LEU A 336 -34.13 -11.42 -8.97
CA LEU A 336 -34.33 -12.86 -8.74
C LEU A 336 -35.81 -13.25 -8.66
N ARG A 337 -36.71 -12.27 -8.54
CA ARG A 337 -38.17 -12.45 -8.58
C ARG A 337 -38.66 -12.35 -10.02
#